data_AF-A0A3D0C3B8-F1
#
_entry.id   AF-A0A3D0C3B8-F1
#
_cell.length_a   1.000
_cell.length_b   1.000
_cell.length_c   1.000
_cell.angle_alpha   90.00
_cell.angle_beta   90.00
_cell.angle_gamma   90.00
#
_symmetry.space_group_name_H-M   'P 1'
#
loop_
_entity.id
_entity.type
_entity.pdbx_description
1 polymer ?
#
loop_
_entity_poly.entity_id
_entity_poly.type
_entity_poly.pdbx_seq_one_letter_code
_entity_poly.pdbx_strand_id
1 'polypeptide(L)'
;MIKPQLISAIPLLLISSQLMAQTTLIKNVNGYTFVDKALTQFSAISFTDDTINKVYAPGEELSVAKNVMVIDGQGQTMLPG
;
A
#
# COMPACT_ATOMS: atom_id res chain seq x y z
N MET A 1 -17.80 -23.62 54.54
CA MET A 1 -17.67 -22.17 54.29
C MET A 1 -16.78 -21.99 53.08
N ILE A 2 -17.35 -21.58 51.94
CA ILE A 2 -16.70 -21.49 50.63
C ILE A 2 -15.81 -20.24 50.62
N LYS A 3 -14.55 -20.33 50.16
CA LYS A 3 -13.76 -19.14 49.84
C LYS A 3 -13.07 -19.33 48.48
N PRO A 4 -13.14 -18.31 47.60
CA PRO A 4 -13.33 -18.53 46.18
C PRO A 4 -12.03 -18.85 45.45
N GLN A 5 -12.28 -19.57 44.36
CA GLN A 5 -11.39 -20.11 43.38
C GLN A 5 -10.47 -19.05 42.78
N LEU A 6 -9.25 -19.48 42.47
CA LEU A 6 -8.27 -18.83 41.60
C LEU A 6 -8.98 -18.02 40.49
N ILE A 7 -9.14 -16.70 40.67
CA ILE A 7 -9.68 -15.85 39.62
C ILE A 7 -8.52 -15.56 38.66
N SER A 8 -8.42 -16.48 37.69
CA SER A 8 -7.84 -16.36 36.37
C SER A 8 -7.55 -14.90 35.96
N ALA A 9 -6.29 -14.48 36.10
CA ALA A 9 -5.81 -13.17 35.63
C ALA A 9 -5.13 -13.29 34.26
N ILE A 10 -5.84 -13.82 33.26
CA ILE A 10 -5.43 -13.74 31.84
C ILE A 10 -6.72 -13.56 31.03
N PRO A 11 -7.02 -12.35 30.54
CA PRO A 11 -6.72 -12.09 29.14
C PRO A 11 -6.35 -10.62 28.87
N LEU A 12 -5.06 -10.32 28.67
CA LEU A 12 -4.61 -9.02 28.15
C LEU A 12 -3.81 -9.14 26.83
N LEU A 13 -3.97 -10.24 26.09
CA LEU A 13 -3.10 -10.58 24.95
C LEU A 13 -3.75 -10.50 23.55
N LEU A 14 -4.93 -9.91 23.39
CA LEU A 14 -5.64 -9.94 22.09
C LEU A 14 -5.92 -8.58 21.44
N ILE A 15 -5.27 -7.49 21.87
CA ILE A 15 -5.34 -6.22 21.12
C ILE A 15 -4.21 -6.20 20.09
N SER A 16 -4.27 -7.10 19.10
CA SER A 16 -3.51 -6.89 17.86
C SER A 16 -4.29 -5.89 17.03
N SER A 17 -3.87 -4.62 17.03
CA SER A 17 -4.38 -3.65 16.07
C SER A 17 -4.11 -4.19 14.67
N GLN A 18 -5.15 -4.49 13.90
CA GLN A 18 -5.01 -4.71 12.46
C GLN A 18 -4.46 -3.42 11.88
N LEU A 19 -3.16 -3.40 11.59
CA LEU A 19 -2.54 -2.27 10.92
C LEU A 19 -3.12 -2.27 9.50
N MET A 20 -4.07 -1.38 9.24
CA MET A 20 -4.62 -1.20 7.90
C MET A 20 -3.51 -0.61 7.05
N ALA A 21 -3.05 -1.40 6.09
CA ALA A 21 -2.10 -1.02 5.06
C ALA A 21 -2.48 0.32 4.41
N GLN A 22 -1.62 1.33 4.54
CA GLN A 22 -1.86 2.60 3.88
C GLN A 22 -1.49 2.47 2.41
N THR A 23 -2.45 2.75 1.52
CA THR A 23 -2.15 2.84 0.08
C THR A 23 -1.22 4.03 -0.18
N THR A 24 -0.22 3.80 -1.01
CA THR A 24 0.68 4.82 -1.54
C THR A 24 0.42 4.99 -3.03
N LEU A 25 0.40 6.24 -3.49
CA LEU A 25 0.38 6.61 -4.89
C LEU A 25 1.66 7.39 -5.19
N ILE A 26 2.49 6.86 -6.09
CA ILE A 26 3.60 7.63 -6.67
C ILE A 26 3.15 8.13 -8.03
N LYS A 27 3.21 9.44 -8.26
CA LYS A 27 2.79 10.09 -9.50
C LYS A 27 3.91 10.95 -10.09
N ASN A 28 3.72 11.42 -11.32
CA ASN A 28 4.69 12.30 -11.99
C ASN A 28 6.07 11.64 -12.07
N VAL A 29 6.10 10.41 -12.59
CA VAL A 29 7.34 9.66 -12.85
C VAL A 29 7.45 9.33 -14.34
N ASN A 30 8.68 9.16 -14.80
CA ASN A 30 8.98 8.43 -16.03
C ASN A 30 9.17 6.96 -15.67
N GLY A 31 8.07 6.25 -15.42
CA GLY A 31 8.08 4.87 -14.94
C GLY A 31 8.17 3.85 -16.08
N TYR A 32 8.92 2.78 -15.86
CA TYR A 32 9.03 1.66 -16.80
C TYR A 32 8.84 0.34 -16.07
N THR A 33 8.18 -0.62 -16.72
CA THR A 33 8.01 -1.99 -16.22
C THR A 33 7.91 -2.97 -17.40
N PHE A 34 7.81 -4.27 -17.13
CA PHE A 34 7.55 -5.28 -18.16
C PHE A 34 6.14 -5.83 -18.02
N VAL A 35 5.36 -5.74 -19.10
CA VAL A 35 4.06 -6.42 -19.26
C VAL A 35 4.20 -7.35 -20.45
N ASP A 36 3.92 -8.64 -20.28
CA ASP A 36 4.05 -9.65 -21.34
C ASP A 36 5.39 -9.63 -22.10
N LYS A 37 6.49 -9.42 -21.36
CA LYS A 37 7.87 -9.28 -21.87
C LYS A 37 8.14 -8.02 -22.72
N ALA A 38 7.19 -7.10 -22.79
CA ALA A 38 7.36 -5.81 -23.45
C ALA A 38 7.60 -4.70 -22.41
N LEU A 39 8.59 -3.85 -22.71
CA LEU A 39 8.83 -2.64 -21.92
C LEU A 39 7.61 -1.72 -22.06
N THR A 40 6.99 -1.39 -20.93
CA THR A 40 5.79 -0.57 -20.85
C THR A 40 6.05 0.63 -19.95
N GLN A 41 5.72 1.83 -20.43
CA GLN A 41 5.86 3.07 -19.68
C GLN A 41 4.60 3.38 -18.87
N PHE A 42 4.76 4.00 -17.71
CA PHE A 42 3.69 4.49 -16.86
C PHE A 42 4.04 5.84 -16.23
N SER A 43 3.04 6.61 -15.81
CA SER A 43 3.23 7.93 -15.17
C SER A 43 2.85 7.97 -13.70
N ALA A 44 2.15 6.94 -13.22
CA ALA A 44 1.88 6.74 -11.81
C ALA A 44 1.71 5.25 -11.46
N ILE A 45 1.89 4.93 -10.20
CA ILE A 45 1.68 3.58 -9.65
C ILE A 45 1.08 3.70 -8.25
N SER A 46 0.08 2.88 -7.95
CA SER A 46 -0.46 2.74 -6.60
C SER A 46 -0.23 1.34 -6.07
N PHE A 47 0.11 1.26 -4.78
CA PHE A 47 0.37 0.02 -4.09
C PHE A 47 -0.08 0.11 -2.63
N THR A 48 -0.38 -1.04 -2.03
CA THR A 48 -0.82 -1.20 -0.65
C THR A 48 0.01 -2.33 -0.06
N ASP A 49 0.79 -2.02 0.97
CA ASP A 49 1.90 -2.86 1.44
C ASP A 49 2.82 -3.29 0.28
N ASP A 50 2.88 -4.58 0.00
CA ASP A 50 3.76 -5.17 -1.00
C ASP A 50 3.04 -5.47 -2.33
N THR A 51 1.78 -5.06 -2.46
CA THR A 51 0.94 -5.38 -3.62
C THR A 51 0.66 -4.14 -4.46
N ILE A 52 1.00 -4.20 -5.76
CA ILE A 52 0.60 -3.19 -6.73
C ILE A 52 -0.91 -3.25 -6.92
N ASN A 53 -1.61 -2.16 -6.64
CA ASN A 53 -3.03 -2.00 -6.91
C ASN A 53 -3.26 -1.67 -8.38
N LYS A 54 -2.49 -0.71 -8.91
CA LYS A 54 -2.65 -0.24 -10.29
C LYS A 54 -1.38 0.46 -10.81
N VAL A 55 -1.12 0.26 -12.09
CA VAL A 55 -0.15 1.03 -12.88
C VAL A 55 -0.95 1.91 -13.85
N TYR A 56 -0.65 3.20 -13.90
CA TYR A 56 -1.40 4.18 -14.69
C TYR A 56 -0.61 4.58 -15.93
N ALA A 57 -1.21 4.46 -17.11
CA ALA A 57 -0.60 4.86 -18.36
C ALA A 57 -0.34 6.38 -18.41
N PRO A 58 0.62 6.85 -19.23
CA PRO A 58 0.83 8.28 -19.43
C PRO A 58 -0.47 9.01 -19.84
N GLY A 59 -0.85 10.02 -19.06
CA GLY A 59 -2.07 10.80 -19.30
C GLY A 59 -3.37 10.16 -18.82
N GLU A 60 -3.32 8.98 -18.20
CA GLU A 60 -4.49 8.37 -17.58
C GLU A 60 -4.95 9.17 -16.36
N GLU A 61 -6.27 9.32 -16.21
CA GLU A 61 -6.86 10.00 -15.05
C GLU A 61 -6.63 9.19 -13.77
N LEU A 62 -6.14 9.87 -12.73
CA LEU A 62 -5.87 9.26 -11.43
C LEU A 62 -7.17 9.17 -10.61
N SER A 63 -7.84 8.03 -10.67
CA SER A 63 -8.91 7.70 -9.72
C SER A 63 -8.26 7.20 -8.42
N VAL A 64 -8.06 8.10 -7.47
CA VAL A 64 -7.39 7.83 -6.19
C VAL A 64 -8.43 7.79 -5.07
N ALA A 65 -8.36 6.75 -4.23
CA ALA A 65 -9.20 6.67 -3.04
C ALA A 65 -8.92 7.84 -2.07
N LYS A 66 -9.85 8.08 -1.14
CA LYS A 66 -9.59 9.02 -0.03
C LYS A 66 -8.56 8.40 0.91
N ASN A 67 -7.70 9.22 1.53
CA ASN A 67 -6.72 8.82 2.54
C ASN A 67 -5.47 8.05 2.04
N VAL A 68 -5.00 8.38 0.83
CA VAL A 68 -3.82 7.77 0.19
C VAL A 68 -2.59 8.65 0.41
N MET A 69 -1.44 8.05 0.72
CA MET A 69 -0.18 8.78 0.76
C MET A 69 0.26 9.08 -0.67
N VAL A 70 0.50 10.34 -1.00
CA VAL A 70 0.92 10.75 -2.35
C VAL A 70 2.38 11.17 -2.34
N ILE A 71 3.16 10.56 -3.22
CA ILE A 71 4.56 10.91 -3.49
C ILE A 71 4.63 11.49 -4.91
N ASP A 72 5.18 12.70 -5.03
CA ASP A 72 5.47 13.30 -6.33
C ASP A 72 6.90 12.93 -6.75
N GLY A 73 7.01 12.21 -7.87
CA GLY A 73 8.28 11.78 -8.45
C GLY A 73 9.06 12.88 -9.16
N GLN A 74 8.47 14.05 -9.37
CA GLN A 74 9.10 15.23 -10.00
C GLN A 74 9.70 14.95 -11.38
N GLY A 75 9.09 14.05 -12.16
CA GLY A 75 9.56 13.63 -13.47
C GLY A 75 10.78 12.69 -13.43
N GLN A 76 11.16 12.16 -12.26
CA GLN A 76 12.27 11.22 -12.18
C GLN A 76 11.90 9.86 -12.78
N THR A 77 12.93 9.14 -13.23
CA THR A 77 12.79 7.79 -13.76
C THR A 77 12.52 6.79 -12.63
N MET A 78 11.51 5.95 -12.81
CA MET A 78 11.23 4.82 -11.92
C MET A 78 11.42 3.52 -12.69
N LEU A 79 12.23 2.62 -12.13
CA LEU A 79 12.56 1.33 -12.72
C LEU A 79 12.03 0.21 -11.83
N PRO A 80 11.73 -0.98 -12.39
CA PRO A 80 11.41 -2.14 -11.58
C PRO A 80 12.70 -2.58 -10.85
N GLY A 81 12.56 -2.89 -9.55
CA GLY A 81 13.64 -3.41 -8.71
C GLY A 81 13.90 -4.89 -8.89
#